data_AF-A0A657PJQ6-F1
#
_entry.id   AF-A0A657PJQ6-F1
#
_cell.length_a   1.000
_cell.length_b   1.000
_cell.length_c   1.000
_cell.angle_alpha   90.00
_cell.angle_beta   90.00
_cell.angle_gamma   90.00
#
_symmetry.space_group_name_H-M   'P 1'
#
loop_
_entity.id
_entity.type
_entity.pdbx_description
1 polymer ?
#
loop_
_entity_poly.entity_id
_entity_poly.type
_entity_poly.pdbx_seq_one_letter_code
_entity_poly.pdbx_strand_id
1 'polypeptide(L)'
;GLDAGNIASARDLARLAGAAYQQPLIRNFTTSTKATVRPYKRLGPLVYGNTNRLLKRSSWQIGLSKTGYINEAGRCLVMRAKIDGEALTMIFLNAYGKLTPLGDAGRLRRWIENASDKRSQLAQDKTSRKEDDGA
;
A
#
# COMPACT_ATOMS: atom_id res chain seq x y z
N GLY A 1 19.86 2.59 -1.88
CA GLY A 1 19.10 2.04 -3.02
C GLY A 1 19.36 2.72 -4.34
N LEU A 2 20.49 3.42 -4.51
CA LEU A 2 20.97 3.84 -5.84
C LEU A 2 21.89 2.79 -6.47
N ASP A 3 22.55 1.97 -5.64
CA ASP A 3 23.32 0.81 -6.07
C ASP A 3 22.37 -0.36 -6.41
N ALA A 4 22.54 -0.92 -7.62
CA ALA A 4 21.79 -2.05 -8.13
C ALA A 4 22.05 -3.36 -7.36
N GLY A 5 23.15 -3.44 -6.62
CA GLY A 5 23.42 -4.55 -5.68
C GLY A 5 22.50 -4.56 -4.46
N ASN A 6 21.71 -3.50 -4.22
CA ASN A 6 20.68 -3.48 -3.17
C ASN A 6 19.46 -4.31 -3.59
N ILE A 7 19.52 -5.62 -3.36
CA ILE A 7 18.50 -6.57 -3.78
C ILE A 7 17.68 -7.05 -2.57
N ALA A 8 16.37 -7.18 -2.75
CA ALA A 8 15.47 -7.83 -1.80
C ALA A 8 14.30 -8.47 -2.54
N SER A 9 13.82 -9.62 -2.07
CA SER A 9 12.61 -10.25 -2.61
C SER A 9 11.34 -9.61 -2.05
N ALA A 10 10.18 -9.89 -2.66
CA ALA A 10 8.89 -9.44 -2.10
C ALA A 10 8.65 -10.00 -0.69
N ARG A 11 9.13 -11.21 -0.40
CA ARG A 11 9.04 -11.83 0.93
C ARG A 11 9.88 -11.10 1.96
N ASP A 12 11.11 -10.70 1.60
CA ASP A 12 11.99 -9.95 2.50
C ASP A 12 11.41 -8.58 2.80
N LEU A 13 10.87 -7.91 1.78
CA LEU A 13 10.20 -6.62 1.92
C LEU A 13 8.91 -6.73 2.74
N ALA A 14 8.17 -7.85 2.67
CA ALA A 14 7.01 -8.08 3.54
C ALA A 14 7.42 -8.15 5.02
N ARG A 15 8.51 -8.86 5.34
CA ARG A 15 9.08 -8.93 6.69
C ARG A 15 9.55 -7.56 7.16
N LEU A 16 10.30 -6.86 6.32
CA LEU A 16 10.80 -5.50 6.61
C LEU A 16 9.65 -4.52 6.84
N ALA A 17 8.60 -4.53 5.99
CA ALA A 17 7.43 -3.68 6.15
C ALA A 17 6.67 -4.02 7.45
N GLY A 18 6.58 -5.30 7.81
CA GLY A 18 6.01 -5.74 9.08
C GLY A 18 6.75 -5.15 10.29
N ALA A 19 8.09 -5.26 10.29
CA ALA A 19 8.94 -4.68 11.34
C ALA A 19 8.86 -3.14 11.37
N ALA A 20 8.98 -2.50 10.22
CA ALA A 20 8.92 -1.04 10.09
C ALA A 20 7.57 -0.46 10.55
N TYR A 21 6.47 -1.18 10.35
CA TYR A 21 5.15 -0.76 10.80
C TYR A 21 5.03 -0.67 12.33
N GLN A 22 5.85 -1.41 13.09
CA GLN A 22 5.86 -1.33 14.55
C GLN A 22 6.47 -0.01 15.06
N GLN A 23 7.12 0.77 14.19
CA GLN A 23 7.74 2.05 14.53
C GLN A 23 6.80 3.21 14.18
N PRO A 24 6.19 3.90 15.17
CA PRO A 24 5.21 4.95 14.91
C PRO A 24 5.74 6.10 14.05
N LEU A 25 7.01 6.48 14.25
CA LEU A 25 7.66 7.52 13.45
C LEU A 25 7.73 7.15 11.97
N ILE A 26 8.05 5.90 11.63
CA ILE A 26 8.10 5.45 10.24
C ILE A 26 6.70 5.52 9.63
N ARG A 27 5.65 5.06 10.34
CA ARG A 27 4.27 5.18 9.86
C ARG A 27 3.93 6.64 9.56
N ASN A 28 4.15 7.54 10.51
CA ASN A 28 3.80 8.96 10.39
C ASN A 28 4.52 9.62 9.20
N PHE A 29 5.83 9.41 9.05
CA PHE A 29 6.59 10.04 7.97
C PHE A 29 6.27 9.44 6.61
N THR A 30 6.05 8.12 6.52
CA THR A 30 5.76 7.47 5.24
C THR A 30 4.36 7.76 4.69
N THR A 31 3.41 8.16 5.55
CA THR A 31 2.03 8.50 5.18
C THR A 31 1.77 10.01 5.10
N SER A 32 2.69 10.84 5.61
CA SER A 32 2.62 12.30 5.46
C SER A 32 2.55 12.68 3.98
N THR A 33 1.51 13.41 3.58
CA THR A 33 1.24 13.76 2.18
C THR A 33 2.17 14.87 1.67
N LYS A 34 2.59 15.76 2.57
CA LYS A 34 3.46 16.91 2.31
C LYS A 34 4.22 17.27 3.57
N ALA A 35 5.45 17.77 3.42
CA ALA A 35 6.22 18.38 4.49
C ALA A 35 6.89 19.66 3.98
N THR A 36 6.99 20.66 4.84
CA THR A 36 7.71 21.90 4.55
C THR A 36 8.81 22.07 5.58
N VAL A 37 10.05 22.24 5.14
CA VAL A 37 11.22 22.39 6.01
C VAL A 37 12.02 23.64 5.65
N ARG A 38 12.74 24.20 6.61
CA ARG A 38 13.57 25.41 6.44
C ARG A 38 15.02 25.14 6.86
N PRO A 39 15.78 24.34 6.09
CA PRO A 39 17.12 23.93 6.49
C PRO A 39 18.16 25.05 6.36
N TYR A 40 17.90 26.07 5.53
CA TYR A 40 18.85 27.15 5.26
C TYR A 40 18.29 28.49 5.72
N LYS A 41 19.06 29.24 6.51
CA LYS A 41 18.63 30.55 7.07
C LYS A 41 18.30 31.61 6.02
N ARG A 42 18.94 31.55 4.85
CA ARG A 42 18.84 32.58 3.79
C ARG A 42 18.07 32.12 2.55
N LEU A 43 17.63 30.86 2.50
CA LEU A 43 16.83 30.36 1.39
C LEU A 43 15.39 30.14 1.85
N GLY A 44 14.46 30.19 0.90
CA GLY A 44 13.05 29.90 1.15
C GLY A 44 12.80 28.47 1.64
N PRO A 45 11.57 28.15 2.06
CA PRO A 45 11.22 26.81 2.52
C PRO A 45 11.33 25.77 1.39
N LEU A 46 11.81 24.57 1.73
CA LEU A 46 11.75 23.41 0.86
C LEU A 46 10.44 22.65 1.11
N VAL A 47 9.72 22.38 0.03
CA VAL A 47 8.43 21.69 0.06
C VAL A 47 8.57 20.30 -0.55
N TYR A 48 8.31 19.29 0.25
CA TYR A 48 8.35 17.88 -0.15
C TYR A 48 6.94 17.33 -0.27
N GLY A 49 6.64 16.65 -1.38
CA GLY A 49 5.40 15.91 -1.57
C GLY A 49 5.66 14.41 -1.54
N ASN A 50 4.73 13.64 -0.97
CA ASN A 50 4.83 12.19 -0.99
C ASN A 50 4.75 11.65 -2.42
N THR A 51 5.61 10.68 -2.75
CA THR A 51 5.67 10.07 -4.08
C THR A 51 4.50 9.12 -4.33
N ASN A 52 3.91 8.53 -3.28
CA ASN A 52 2.74 7.68 -3.41
C ASN A 52 1.46 8.53 -3.50
N ARG A 53 0.95 8.69 -4.73
CA ARG A 53 -0.26 9.48 -5.02
C ARG A 53 -1.54 8.90 -4.38
N LEU A 54 -1.55 7.63 -3.96
CA LEU A 54 -2.70 7.01 -3.33
C LEU A 54 -2.99 7.59 -1.94
N LEU A 55 -1.99 8.15 -1.25
CA LEU A 55 -2.17 8.82 0.04
C LEU A 55 -3.08 10.06 -0.02
N LYS A 56 -3.30 10.62 -1.22
CA LYS A 56 -4.22 11.75 -1.44
C LYS A 56 -5.65 11.31 -1.74
N ARG A 57 -5.92 10.01 -1.84
CA ARG A 57 -7.23 9.46 -2.16
C ARG A 57 -7.90 8.98 -0.88
N SER A 58 -9.02 9.58 -0.52
CA SER A 58 -9.80 9.21 0.67
C SER A 58 -10.25 7.75 0.69
N SER A 59 -10.39 7.13 -0.48
CA SER A 59 -10.72 5.70 -0.57
C SER A 59 -9.65 4.81 0.05
N TRP A 60 -8.39 5.24 0.13
CA TRP A 60 -7.26 4.45 0.60
C TRP A 60 -6.88 4.76 2.05
N GLN A 61 -6.96 3.75 2.93
CA GLN A 61 -6.42 3.84 4.29
C GLN A 61 -5.02 3.22 4.34
N ILE A 62 -3.98 4.03 4.12
CA ILE A 62 -2.59 3.58 4.06
C ILE A 62 -1.88 3.90 5.37
N GLY A 63 -1.28 2.89 5.99
CA GLY A 63 -0.56 3.03 7.26
C GLY A 63 0.97 3.03 7.13
N LEU A 64 1.50 2.61 5.98
CA LEU A 64 2.93 2.68 5.65
C LEU A 64 3.08 2.63 4.12
N SER A 65 3.99 3.41 3.54
CA SER A 65 4.32 3.24 2.12
C SER A 65 5.73 3.67 1.73
N LYS A 66 6.24 3.06 0.65
CA LYS A 66 7.48 3.48 0.00
C LYS A 66 7.45 3.15 -1.49
N THR A 67 7.90 4.09 -2.32
CA THR A 67 8.16 3.84 -3.75
C THR A 67 9.67 3.73 -4.01
N GLY A 68 10.06 2.96 -5.02
CA GLY A 68 11.44 2.83 -5.48
C GLY A 68 11.52 2.84 -7.00
N TYR A 69 12.64 3.31 -7.54
CA TYR A 69 12.96 3.25 -8.97
C TYR A 69 14.47 3.41 -9.19
N ILE A 70 15.03 2.46 -9.93
CA ILE A 70 16.27 2.56 -10.70
C ILE A 70 16.02 1.81 -12.02
N ASN A 71 16.86 2.00 -13.04
CA ASN A 71 16.64 1.37 -14.35
C ASN A 71 16.62 -0.17 -14.25
N GLU A 72 17.49 -0.71 -13.41
CA GLU A 72 17.72 -2.13 -13.19
C GLU A 72 16.57 -2.82 -12.43
N ALA A 73 15.87 -2.07 -11.57
CA ALA A 73 14.83 -2.62 -10.69
C ALA A 73 13.40 -2.32 -11.15
N GLY A 74 13.23 -1.47 -12.16
CA GLY A 74 11.93 -0.93 -12.55
C GLY A 74 11.25 -0.14 -11.41
N ARG A 75 9.94 0.07 -11.53
CA ARG A 75 9.13 0.76 -10.52
C ARG A 75 8.67 -0.21 -9.45
N CYS A 76 8.92 0.16 -8.20
CA CYS A 76 8.54 -0.63 -7.04
C CYS A 76 7.62 0.16 -6.10
N LEU A 77 6.71 -0.54 -5.44
CA LEU A 77 5.82 -0.02 -4.41
C LEU A 77 5.70 -1.06 -3.28
N VAL A 78 5.99 -0.63 -2.06
CA VAL A 78 5.64 -1.35 -0.83
C VAL A 78 4.63 -0.51 -0.09
N MET A 79 3.51 -1.08 0.33
CA MET A 79 2.55 -0.39 1.17
C MET A 79 1.79 -1.33 2.08
N ARG A 80 1.43 -0.84 3.26
CA ARG A 80 0.47 -1.49 4.14
C ARG A 80 -0.80 -0.65 4.21
N ALA A 81 -1.94 -1.24 3.89
CA ALA A 81 -3.22 -0.56 3.84
C ALA A 81 -4.36 -1.44 4.38
N LYS A 82 -5.43 -0.80 4.85
CA LYS A 82 -6.67 -1.48 5.18
C LYS A 82 -7.57 -1.54 3.95
N ILE A 83 -7.99 -2.73 3.56
CA ILE A 83 -8.93 -3.00 2.46
C ILE A 83 -10.00 -3.92 3.04
N ASP A 84 -11.26 -3.48 2.98
CA ASP A 84 -12.40 -4.25 3.46
C ASP A 84 -12.21 -4.86 4.86
N GLY A 85 -11.91 -4.03 5.86
CA GLY A 85 -11.68 -4.51 7.23
C GLY A 85 -10.28 -5.09 7.48
N GLU A 86 -9.59 -5.57 6.45
CA GLU A 86 -8.35 -6.35 6.57
C GLU A 86 -7.09 -5.52 6.34
N ALA A 87 -6.08 -5.71 7.21
CA ALA A 87 -4.80 -5.01 7.11
C ALA A 87 -3.80 -5.81 6.25
N LEU A 88 -3.53 -5.33 5.03
CA LEU A 88 -2.72 -6.03 4.05
C LEU A 88 -1.41 -5.32 3.76
N THR A 89 -0.32 -6.09 3.63
CA THR A 89 0.96 -5.63 3.10
C THR A 89 1.06 -6.04 1.64
N MET A 90 1.17 -5.07 0.74
CA MET A 90 1.25 -5.28 -0.70
C MET A 90 2.62 -4.84 -1.21
N ILE A 91 3.24 -5.69 -2.03
CA ILE A 91 4.55 -5.45 -2.63
C ILE A 91 4.44 -5.65 -4.14
N PHE A 92 4.81 -4.62 -4.89
CA PHE A 92 4.88 -4.63 -6.36
C PHE A 92 6.32 -4.29 -6.76
N LEU A 93 6.94 -5.14 -7.57
CA LEU A 93 8.34 -5.01 -8.00
C LEU A 93 8.43 -5.06 -9.52
N ASN A 94 9.52 -4.49 -10.07
CA ASN A 94 9.88 -4.59 -11.48
C ASN A 94 8.79 -4.17 -12.47
N ALA A 95 8.05 -3.11 -12.16
CA ALA A 95 7.06 -2.59 -13.10
C ALA A 95 7.69 -1.61 -14.08
N TYR A 96 7.46 -1.80 -15.38
CA TYR A 96 8.00 -0.91 -16.42
C TYR A 96 7.31 0.47 -16.43
N GLY A 97 5.98 0.50 -16.37
CA GLY A 97 5.20 1.73 -16.48
C GLY A 97 5.26 2.59 -15.22
N LYS A 98 5.40 3.91 -15.39
CA LYS A 98 5.51 4.91 -14.31
C LYS A 98 4.41 4.81 -13.26
N LEU A 99 3.18 4.51 -13.67
CA LEU A 99 2.00 4.40 -12.80
C LEU A 99 1.57 2.95 -12.56
N THR A 100 2.27 1.97 -13.12
CA THR A 100 1.88 0.56 -13.07
C THR A 100 1.73 0.05 -11.64
N PRO A 101 2.66 0.29 -10.69
CA PRO A 101 2.49 -0.16 -9.31
C PRO A 101 1.24 0.40 -8.61
N LEU A 102 0.86 1.65 -8.93
CA LEU A 102 -0.34 2.28 -8.37
C LEU A 102 -1.61 1.69 -9.03
N GLY A 103 -1.54 1.39 -10.33
CA GLY A 103 -2.61 0.70 -11.06
C GLY A 103 -2.81 -0.72 -10.55
N ASP A 104 -1.73 -1.45 -10.29
CA ASP A 104 -1.75 -2.81 -9.72
C ASP A 104 -2.32 -2.82 -8.31
N ALA A 105 -1.94 -1.87 -7.45
CA ALA A 105 -2.57 -1.69 -6.15
C ALA A 105 -4.09 -1.49 -6.26
N GLY A 106 -4.53 -0.67 -7.22
CA GLY A 106 -5.95 -0.47 -7.51
C GLY A 106 -6.66 -1.73 -8.02
N ARG A 107 -6.01 -2.53 -8.87
CA ARG A 107 -6.55 -3.82 -9.36
C ARG A 107 -6.65 -4.84 -8.24
N LEU A 108 -5.61 -4.99 -7.43
CA LEU A 108 -5.56 -5.93 -6.31
C LEU A 108 -6.65 -5.62 -5.29
N ARG A 109 -6.82 -4.33 -4.95
CA ARG A 109 -7.91 -3.89 -4.08
C ARG A 109 -9.28 -4.31 -4.60
N ARG A 110 -9.60 -3.98 -5.86
CA ARG A 110 -10.89 -4.36 -6.46
C ARG A 110 -11.10 -5.87 -6.48
N TRP A 111 -10.03 -6.63 -6.73
CA TRP A 111 -10.10 -8.09 -6.71
C TRP A 111 -10.42 -8.62 -5.30
N ILE A 112 -9.82 -8.04 -4.24
CA ILE A 112 -10.12 -8.39 -2.85
C ILE A 112 -11.56 -8.03 -2.49
N GLU A 113 -11.99 -6.80 -2.77
CA GLU A 113 -13.35 -6.32 -2.48
C GLU A 113 -14.40 -7.21 -3.15
N ASN A 114 -14.24 -7.50 -4.44
CA ASN A 114 -15.14 -8.41 -5.17
C ASN A 114 -15.16 -9.84 -4.60
N ALA A 115 -14.03 -10.32 -4.07
CA ALA A 115 -13.94 -11.64 -3.45
C ALA A 115 -14.65 -11.67 -2.09
N SER A 116 -14.55 -10.60 -1.31
CA SER A 116 -15.29 -10.42 -0.06
C SER A 116 -16.79 -10.37 -0.29
N ASP A 117 -17.25 -9.60 -1.27
CA ASP A 117 -18.68 -9.49 -1.61
C ASP A 117 -19.29 -10.87 -1.91
N LYS A 118 -18.58 -11.68 -2.72
CA LYS A 118 -19.00 -13.05 -3.03
C LYS A 118 -19.06 -13.95 -1.79
N ARG A 119 -18.13 -13.81 -0.86
CA ARG A 119 -18.13 -14.59 0.40
C ARG A 119 -19.31 -14.20 1.29
N SER A 120 -19.60 -12.90 1.39
CA SER A 120 -20.73 -12.38 2.15
C SER A 120 -22.06 -12.88 1.58
N GLN A 121 -22.23 -12.86 0.26
CA GLN A 121 -23.41 -13.41 -0.42
C GLN A 121 -23.58 -14.92 -0.15
N LEU A 122 -22.49 -15.69 -0.27
CA LEU A 122 -22.54 -17.14 -0.03
C LEU A 122 -22.84 -17.48 1.45
N ALA A 123 -22.40 -16.65 2.39
CA ALA A 123 -22.73 -16.80 3.81
C ALA A 123 -24.20 -16.51 4.09
N GLN A 124 -24.77 -15.47 3.48
CA GLN A 124 -26.20 -15.13 3.62
C GLN A 124 -27.12 -16.21 3.04
N ASP A 125 -26.80 -16.74 1.85
CA ASP A 125 -27.58 -17.81 1.19
C ASP A 125 -27.54 -19.16 1.95
N LYS A 126 -26.49 -19.41 2.74
CA LYS A 126 -26.42 -20.59 3.62
C LYS A 126 -27.25 -20.45 4.90
N THR A 127 -27.41 -19.22 5.39
CA THR A 127 -28.21 -18.95 6.60
C THR A 127 -29.70 -19.05 6.27
N SER A 128 -30.15 -18.50 5.14
CA SER A 128 -31.55 -18.60 4.70
C SER A 128 -32.00 -20.05 4.47
N ARG A 129 -31.16 -20.90 3.85
CA ARG A 129 -31.52 -22.32 3.63
C ARG A 129 -31.61 -23.15 4.91
N LYS A 130 -30.86 -22.78 5.96
CA LYS A 130 -30.94 -23.48 7.26
C LYS A 130 -32.21 -23.15 8.04
N GLU A 131 -32.83 -22.00 7.78
CA GLU A 131 -34.11 -21.63 8.39
C GLU A 131 -35.27 -22.39 7.73
N ASP A 132 -35.16 -22.74 6.44
CA ASP A 132 -36.19 -23.48 5.70
C ASP A 132 -36.15 -25.00 5.96
N ASP A 133 -34.98 -25.60 6.25
CA ASP A 133 -34.83 -27.05 6.51
C ASP A 133 -35.14 -27.46 7.98
N GLY A 134 -35.53 -26.50 8.83
CA GLY A 134 -35.76 -26.69 10.27
C GLY A 134 -37.24 -26.68 10.71
N ALA A 135 -38.19 -26.68 9.77
CA ALA A 135 -39.63 -26.68 10.01
C ALA A 135 -40.28 -28.05 9.74
#